data_AF-A0A1G8Z2T1-F1
#
_entry.id   AF-A0A1G8Z2T1-F1
#
_cell.length_a   1.000
_cell.length_b   1.000
_cell.length_c   1.000
_cell.angle_alpha   90.00
_cell.angle_beta   90.00
_cell.angle_gamma   90.00
#
_symmetry.space_group_name_H-M   'P 1'
#
loop_
_entity.id
_entity.type
_entity.pdbx_description
1 polymer ?
#
loop_
_entity_poly.entity_id
_entity_poly.type
_entity_poly.pdbx_seq_one_letter_code
_entity_poly.pdbx_strand_id
1 'polypeptide(L)'
;MAVPATGVDPRTIGQSWVIVARHRQPARTAAPAPWGEAHLKRIGASTTICGAPAQGWHAFWQLRSEDIRRWCADCSVAARPTRTVSGSLSTK
;
A
#
# COMPACT_ATOMS: atom_id res chain seq x y z
N MET A 1 10.97 2.65 13.86
CA MET A 1 11.06 2.89 12.41
C MET A 1 9.84 3.72 12.05
N ALA A 2 10.01 5.00 11.72
CA ALA A 2 8.90 5.94 11.57
C ALA A 2 8.09 5.61 10.31
N VAL A 3 6.81 5.29 10.48
CA VAL A 3 5.83 5.23 9.37
C VAL A 3 5.74 6.65 8.81
N PRO A 4 5.99 6.87 7.50
CA PRO A 4 5.85 8.21 6.94
C PRO A 4 4.39 8.68 7.14
N ALA A 5 4.23 9.80 7.84
CA ALA A 5 2.93 10.38 8.22
C ALA A 5 2.11 10.95 7.05
N THR A 6 2.63 10.84 5.83
CA THR A 6 2.01 11.32 4.61
C THR A 6 1.34 10.15 3.90
N GLY A 7 0.00 10.19 3.82
CA GLY A 7 -0.75 9.34 2.91
C GLY A 7 -0.14 9.41 1.50
N VAL A 8 -0.09 8.27 0.82
CA VAL A 8 0.43 8.19 -0.53
C VAL A 8 -0.54 8.91 -1.45
N ASP A 9 -0.03 9.86 -2.26
CA ASP A 9 -0.85 10.46 -3.31
C ASP A 9 -1.32 9.34 -4.26
N PRO A 10 -2.63 9.12 -4.43
CA PRO A 10 -3.16 8.07 -5.29
C PRO A 10 -2.62 8.11 -6.71
N ARG A 11 -2.25 9.29 -7.23
CA ARG A 11 -1.68 9.45 -8.58
C ARG A 11 -0.29 8.83 -8.71
N THR A 12 0.39 8.62 -7.60
CA THR A 12 1.72 8.01 -7.56
C THR A 12 1.68 6.48 -7.47
N ILE A 13 0.49 5.90 -7.26
CA ILE A 13 0.26 4.45 -7.36
C ILE A 13 0.36 4.06 -8.85
N GLY A 14 1.21 3.09 -9.15
CA GLY A 14 1.62 2.72 -10.52
C GLY A 14 2.87 3.45 -11.02
N GLN A 15 3.35 4.49 -10.33
CA GLN A 15 4.53 5.28 -10.73
C GLN A 15 5.69 5.18 -9.73
N SER A 16 5.43 5.45 -8.46
CA SER A 16 6.39 5.39 -7.34
C SER A 16 6.02 4.33 -6.31
N TRP A 17 4.74 3.99 -6.23
CA TRP A 17 4.19 2.99 -5.33
C TRP A 17 3.48 1.91 -6.15
N VAL A 18 3.47 0.68 -5.65
CA VAL A 18 2.81 -0.44 -6.33
C VAL A 18 2.03 -1.27 -5.33
N ILE A 19 0.82 -1.64 -5.73
CA ILE A 19 -0.02 -2.56 -4.97
C ILE A 19 0.58 -3.96 -5.15
N VAL A 20 0.77 -4.65 -4.03
CA VAL A 20 1.23 -6.03 -4.00
C VAL A 20 0.32 -6.88 -3.15
N ALA A 21 0.17 -8.15 -3.50
CA ALA A 21 -0.59 -9.10 -2.70
C ALA A 21 0.07 -10.46 -2.68
N ARG A 22 -0.08 -11.14 -1.53
CA ARG A 22 0.43 -12.49 -1.33
C ARG A 22 -0.66 -13.48 -1.74
N HIS A 23 -0.53 -14.04 -2.95
CA HIS A 23 -1.50 -15.02 -3.47
C HIS A 23 -1.04 -16.47 -3.31
N ARG A 24 0.26 -16.70 -3.06
CA ARG A 24 0.81 -18.03 -2.82
C ARG A 24 1.25 -18.17 -1.36
N GLN A 25 0.82 -19.25 -0.72
CA GLN A 25 1.33 -19.65 0.58
C GLN A 25 2.77 -20.18 0.42
N PRO A 26 3.77 -19.59 1.10
CA PRO A 26 5.08 -20.20 1.17
C PRO A 26 4.95 -21.53 1.92
N ALA A 27 5.55 -22.58 1.36
CA ALA A 27 5.63 -23.88 2.02
C ALA A 27 6.20 -23.70 3.44
N ARG A 28 5.52 -24.25 4.45
CA ARG A 28 5.84 -24.18 5.89
C ARG A 28 5.46 -22.92 6.67
N THR A 29 4.57 -22.06 6.17
CA THR A 29 4.02 -20.98 7.02
C THR A 29 2.82 -21.51 7.82
N ALA A 30 2.96 -21.60 9.15
CA ALA A 30 1.92 -22.09 10.07
C ALA A 30 0.87 -21.02 10.47
N ALA A 31 1.24 -19.74 10.35
CA ALA A 31 0.34 -18.63 10.68
C ALA A 31 -0.58 -18.31 9.48
N PRO A 32 -1.89 -18.07 9.71
CA PRO A 32 -2.80 -17.58 8.68
C PRO A 32 -2.44 -16.12 8.35
N ALA A 33 -1.48 -15.93 7.44
CA ALA A 33 -1.29 -14.63 6.81
C ALA A 33 -2.52 -14.36 5.91
N PRO A 34 -3.04 -13.12 5.86
CA PRO A 34 -4.25 -12.84 5.09
C PRO A 34 -3.94 -12.96 3.59
N TRP A 35 -4.28 -14.11 3.01
CA TRP A 35 -4.13 -14.38 1.58
C TRP A 35 -5.08 -13.49 0.77
N GLY A 36 -4.56 -12.95 -0.34
CA GLY A 36 -5.32 -12.03 -1.19
C GLY A 36 -5.58 -10.65 -0.56
N GLU A 37 -4.96 -10.34 0.58
CA GLU A 37 -4.94 -8.98 1.13
C GLU A 37 -3.90 -8.13 0.39
N ALA A 38 -4.32 -6.93 0.01
CA ALA A 38 -3.49 -5.97 -0.68
C ALA A 38 -2.64 -5.15 0.30
N HIS A 39 -1.41 -4.91 -0.11
CA HIS A 39 -0.45 -4.07 0.57
C HIS A 39 0.16 -3.08 -0.41
N LEU A 40 0.73 -2.02 0.12
CA LEU A 40 1.41 -1.01 -0.68
C LEU A 40 2.91 -1.07 -0.40
N LYS A 41 3.73 -0.98 -1.45
CA LYS A 41 5.18 -0.83 -1.32
C LYS A 41 5.71 0.20 -2.30
N ARG A 42 6.88 0.75 -2.00
CA ARG A 42 7.61 1.59 -2.96
C ARG A 42 8.19 0.71 -4.06
N ILE A 43 8.20 1.18 -5.31
CA ILE A 43 8.84 0.46 -6.40
C ILE A 43 10.34 0.32 -6.09
N GLY A 44 10.88 -0.88 -6.32
CA GLY A 44 12.25 -1.23 -5.94
C GLY A 44 12.43 -1.66 -4.47
N ALA A 45 11.47 -1.38 -3.58
CA ALA A 45 11.57 -1.82 -2.18
C ALA A 45 11.26 -3.32 -2.04
N SER A 46 11.95 -3.94 -1.07
CA SER A 46 11.77 -5.35 -0.70
C SER A 46 10.69 -5.56 0.38
N THR A 47 10.19 -4.48 0.97
CA THR A 47 9.20 -4.46 2.06
C THR A 47 8.00 -3.56 1.73
N THR A 48 6.83 -3.88 2.30
CA THR A 48 5.62 -3.05 2.26
C THR A 48 5.69 -1.92 3.29
N ILE A 49 4.74 -0.97 3.20
CA ILE A 49 4.59 0.11 4.19
C ILE A 49 4.38 -0.45 5.61
N CYS A 50 3.59 -1.52 5.75
CA CYS A 50 3.36 -2.17 7.04
C CYS A 50 4.55 -3.04 7.52
N GLY A 51 5.67 -3.06 6.79
CA GLY A 51 6.88 -3.78 7.17
C GLY A 51 6.93 -5.24 6.74
N ALA A 52 5.93 -5.75 6.02
CA ALA A 52 5.92 -7.13 5.55
C ALA A 52 6.93 -7.33 4.39
N PRO A 53 7.69 -8.44 4.36
CA PRO A 53 8.58 -8.75 3.24
C PRO A 53 7.76 -9.15 2.00
N ALA A 54 7.93 -8.39 0.91
CA ALA A 54 7.14 -8.50 -0.32
C ALA A 54 7.90 -9.21 -1.47
N GLN A 55 8.99 -9.91 -1.17
CA GLN A 55 9.73 -10.65 -2.19
C GLN A 55 8.87 -11.80 -2.74
N GLY A 56 8.78 -11.89 -4.06
CA GLY A 56 7.99 -12.92 -4.75
C GLY A 56 6.47 -12.70 -4.72
N TRP A 57 5.98 -11.56 -4.23
CA TRP A 57 4.56 -11.22 -4.27
C TRP A 57 4.19 -10.66 -5.65
N HIS A 58 2.93 -10.81 -6.05
CA HIS A 58 2.45 -10.24 -7.30
C HIS A 58 2.33 -8.72 -7.18
N ALA A 59 2.84 -8.01 -8.18
CA ALA A 59 2.72 -6.56 -8.30
C ALA A 59 1.65 -6.21 -9.32
N PHE A 60 0.75 -5.30 -8.95
CA PHE A 60 -0.38 -4.89 -9.75
C PHE A 60 -0.20 -3.44 -10.18
N TRP A 61 0.35 -3.23 -11.37
CA TRP A 61 0.72 -1.91 -11.89
C TRP A 61 -0.47 -1.05 -12.31
N GLN A 62 -1.56 -1.69 -12.75
CA GLN A 62 -2.74 -1.00 -13.29
C GLN A 62 -3.93 -1.03 -12.33
N LEU A 63 -3.77 -1.61 -11.14
CA LEU A 63 -4.84 -1.76 -10.17
C LEU A 63 -4.95 -0.46 -9.36
N ARG A 64 -6.15 0.10 -9.28
CA ARG A 64 -6.41 1.31 -8.52
C ARG A 64 -6.71 0.96 -7.06
N SER A 65 -6.46 1.89 -6.15
CA SER A 65 -6.72 1.63 -4.73
C SER A 65 -8.22 1.44 -4.42
N GLU A 66 -9.09 2.07 -5.20
CA GLU A 66 -10.56 1.95 -5.14
C GLU A 66 -11.09 0.55 -5.52
N ASP A 67 -10.35 -0.20 -6.33
CA ASP A 67 -10.77 -1.54 -6.80
C ASP A 67 -10.47 -2.65 -5.77
N ILE A 68 -9.72 -2.32 -4.72
CA ILE A 68 -9.27 -3.27 -3.72
C ILE A 68 -10.33 -3.46 -2.63
N ARG A 69 -10.84 -4.68 -2.53
CA ARG A 69 -11.82 -5.05 -1.49
C ARG A 69 -11.21 -5.36 -0.14
N ARG A 70 -9.98 -5.88 -0.13
CA ARG A 70 -9.31 -6.34 1.10
C ARG A 70 -7.93 -5.71 1.20
N TRP A 71 -7.82 -4.72 2.07
CA TRP A 71 -6.58 -4.04 2.38
C TRP A 71 -6.03 -4.46 3.75
N CYS A 72 -4.71 -4.51 3.86
CA CYS A 72 -4.03 -4.40 5.13
C CYS A 72 -4.36 -3.05 5.78
N ALA A 73 -4.68 -3.03 7.08
CA ALA A 73 -5.12 -1.84 7.79
C ALA A 73 -4.17 -0.64 7.59
N ASP A 74 -2.88 -0.81 7.83
CA ASP A 74 -1.88 0.26 7.69
C ASP A 74 -1.73 0.71 6.23
N CYS A 75 -1.73 -0.24 5.30
CA CYS A 75 -1.60 0.06 3.88
C CYS A 75 -2.86 0.74 3.33
N SER A 76 -4.04 0.45 3.90
CA SER A 76 -5.31 1.09 3.53
C SER A 76 -5.31 2.57 3.87
N VAL A 77 -4.73 2.94 5.03
CA VAL A 77 -4.60 4.34 5.46
C VAL A 77 -3.66 5.08 4.52
N ALA A 78 -2.55 4.45 4.15
CA ALA A 78 -1.59 5.02 3.20
C ALA A 78 -2.17 5.13 1.78
N ALA A 79 -2.98 4.18 1.33
CA ALA A 79 -3.54 4.14 -0.02
C ALA A 79 -4.78 5.02 -0.23
N ARG A 80 -5.38 5.52 0.86
CA ARG A 80 -6.50 6.46 0.78
C ARG A 80 -5.99 7.79 0.24
N PRO A 81 -6.73 8.43 -0.68
CA PRO A 81 -6.46 9.81 -1.04
C PRO A 81 -6.42 10.64 0.23
N THR A 82 -5.26 11.20 0.57
CA THR A 82 -5.24 12.38 1.41
C THR A 82 -6.01 13.42 0.62
N ARG A 83 -7.24 13.71 1.04
CA ARG A 83 -7.86 14.99 0.73
C ARG A 83 -6.90 16.02 1.29
N THR A 84 -5.99 16.50 0.44
CA THR A 84 -5.30 17.75 0.69
C THR A 84 -6.43 18.77 0.73
N VAL A 85 -6.88 19.11 1.94
CA VAL A 85 -7.62 20.35 2.13
C VAL A 85 -6.58 21.43 1.87
N SER A 86 -6.43 21.83 0.61
CA SER A 86 -5.74 23.06 0.25
C SER A 86 -6.63 24.22 0.71
N GLY A 87 -6.76 24.37 2.02
CA GLY A 87 -7.25 25.58 2.65
C GLY A 87 -6.10 26.57 2.65
N SER A 88 -5.94 27.32 1.57
CA SER A 88 -5.24 28.59 1.63
C SER A 88 -6.02 29.51 2.56
N LEU A 89 -5.68 29.51 3.85
CA LEU A 89 -6.07 30.58 4.78
C LEU A 89 -5.29 31.83 4.36
N SER A 90 -5.82 32.53 3.37
CA SER A 90 -5.45 33.90 3.06
C SER A 90 -6.10 34.79 4.11
N THR A 91 -5.41 35.06 5.21
CA THR A 91 -5.79 36.12 6.15
C THR A 91 -5.47 37.46 5.50
N LYS A 92 -6.52 38.19 5.15
CA LYS A 92 -6.47 39.58 4.70
C LYS A 92 -6.37 40.51 5.91
#